data_AF-A0A6N7BTJ4-F1
#
_entry.id   AF-A0A6N7BTJ4-F1
#
_cell.length_a   1.000
_cell.length_b   1.000
_cell.length_c   1.000
_cell.angle_alpha   90.00
_cell.angle_beta   90.00
_cell.angle_gamma   90.00
#
_symmetry.space_group_name_H-M   'P 1'
#
loop_
_entity.id
_entity.type
_entity.pdbx_description
1 polymer ?
#
loop_
_entity_poly.entity_id
_entity_poly.type
_entity_poly.pdbx_seq_one_letter_code
_entity_poly.pdbx_strand_id
1 'polypeptide(L)' 'MYTCIYDDDLADIVKSRAQQENRSTRKQFIHYLKLALESERLLEENQDNKKADITRQDELSANLLIKGN' A
#
# COMPACT_ATOMS: atom_id res chain seq x y z
N MET A 1 8.45 9.75 6.54
CA MET A 1 8.55 8.69 5.51
C MET A 1 8.63 7.36 6.24
N TYR A 2 7.61 6.50 6.12
CA TYR A 2 7.68 5.16 6.74
C TYR A 2 8.45 4.25 5.79
N THR A 3 9.74 4.08 6.05
CA THR A 3 10.56 3.04 5.42
C THR A 3 10.20 1.71 6.07
N CYS A 4 9.41 0.92 5.37
CA CYS A 4 9.22 -0.48 5.70
C CYS A 4 10.47 -1.22 5.21
N ILE A 5 11.33 -1.63 6.14
CA ILE A 5 12.44 -2.53 5.85
C ILE A 5 11.83 -3.93 5.86
N TYR A 6 11.63 -4.49 4.67
CA TYR A 6 11.21 -5.89 4.53
C TYR A 6 12.45 -6.77 4.48
N ASP A 7 12.28 -8.01 4.91
CA ASP A 7 13.23 -9.07 4.62
C ASP A 7 13.43 -9.17 3.10
N ASP A 8 14.68 -9.26 2.63
CA ASP A 8 15.02 -9.25 1.20
C ASP A 8 14.33 -10.41 0.47
N ASP A 9 14.18 -11.56 1.15
CA ASP A 9 13.47 -12.73 0.65
C ASP A 9 11.98 -12.44 0.38
N LEU A 10 11.32 -11.69 1.26
CA LEU A 10 9.92 -11.32 1.09
C LEU A 10 9.75 -10.37 -0.09
N ALA A 11 10.68 -9.41 -0.23
CA ALA A 11 10.65 -8.47 -1.35
C ALA A 11 10.81 -9.20 -2.69
N ASP A 12 11.66 -10.23 -2.76
CA ASP A 12 11.89 -10.99 -3.97
C ASP A 12 10.71 -11.89 -4.35
N ILE A 13 10.03 -12.49 -3.36
CA ILE A 13 8.77 -13.22 -3.58
C ILE A 13 7.71 -12.28 -4.20
N VAL A 14 7.53 -11.09 -3.62
CA VAL A 14 6.52 -10.13 -4.10
C VAL A 14 6.86 -9.63 -5.51
N LYS A 15 8.14 -9.35 -5.81
CA LYS A 15 8.59 -8.94 -7.16
C LYS A 15 8.33 -10.05 -8.19
N SER A 16 8.68 -11.30 -7.87
CA SER A 16 8.49 -12.44 -8.77
C SER A 16 7.01 -12.62 -9.13
N ARG A 17 6.13 -12.55 -8.13
CA ARG A 17 4.67 -12.65 -8.33
C ARG A 17 4.10 -11.46 -9.11
N ALA A 18 4.58 -10.26 -8.83
CA ALA A 18 4.17 -9.06 -9.56
C ALA A 18 4.50 -9.18 -11.07
N GLN A 19 5.66 -9.73 -11.42
CA GLN A 19 6.05 -9.99 -12.80
C GLN A 19 5.15 -11.05 -13.47
N GLN A 20 4.87 -12.16 -12.77
CA GLN A 20 4.00 -13.23 -13.27
C GLN A 20 2.57 -12.74 -13.55
N GLU A 21 2.03 -11.87 -12.69
CA GLU A 21 0.67 -11.33 -12.80
C GLU A 21 0.59 -10.02 -13.61
N ASN A 22 1.71 -9.56 -14.19
CA ASN A 22 1.80 -8.27 -14.89
C ASN A 22 1.25 -7.09 -14.07
N ARG A 23 1.60 -7.05 -12.78
CA ARG A 23 1.24 -6.00 -11.81
C ARG A 23 2.48 -5.27 -11.32
N SER A 24 2.29 -4.08 -10.73
CA SER A 24 3.39 -3.41 -10.01
C SER A 24 3.66 -4.07 -8.66
N THR A 25 4.93 -4.11 -8.23
CA THR A 25 5.33 -4.68 -6.93
C THR A 25 4.54 -4.08 -5.76
N ARG A 26 4.28 -2.76 -5.80
CA ARG A 26 3.45 -2.08 -4.80
C ARG A 26 2.02 -2.61 -4.77
N LYS A 27 1.38 -2.80 -5.93
CA LYS A 27 0.01 -3.34 -6.00
C LYS A 27 -0.03 -4.79 -5.52
N GLN A 28 0.97 -5.59 -5.87
CA GLN A 28 1.07 -6.98 -5.41
C GLN A 28 1.27 -7.07 -3.90
N PHE A 29 2.13 -6.22 -3.35
CA PHE A 29 2.33 -6.11 -1.89
C PHE A 29 1.02 -5.77 -1.17
N ILE A 30 0.32 -4.72 -1.62
CA ILE A 30 -0.96 -4.31 -1.02
C ILE A 30 -2.00 -5.43 -1.13
N HIS A 31 -2.01 -6.16 -2.24
CA HIS A 31 -2.91 -7.29 -2.43
C HIS A 31 -2.67 -8.40 -1.39
N TYR A 32 -1.43 -8.81 -1.18
CA TYR A 32 -1.10 -9.81 -0.16
C TYR A 32 -1.35 -9.33 1.26
N LEU A 33 -1.06 -8.06 1.55
CA LEU A 33 -1.39 -7.47 2.85
C LEU A 33 -2.89 -7.52 3.13
N LYS A 34 -3.74 -7.20 2.14
CA LYS A 34 -5.19 -7.30 2.28
C LYS A 34 -5.64 -8.74 2.52
N LEU A 35 -5.12 -9.70 1.76
CA LEU A 35 -5.45 -11.11 1.96
C LEU A 35 -5.05 -11.62 3.35
N ALA A 36 -3.86 -11.24 3.84
CA ALA A 36 -3.41 -11.62 5.18
C ALA A 36 -4.33 -11.03 6.27
N LEU A 37 -4.62 -9.73 6.18
CA LEU A 37 -5.50 -9.05 7.13
C LEU A 37 -6.95 -9.56 7.08
N GLU A 38 -7.46 -9.96 5.91
CA GLU A 38 -8.76 -10.65 5.78
C GLU A 38 -8.74 -12.01 6.46
N SER A 39 -7.67 -12.79 6.25
CA SER A 39 -7.53 -14.12 6.85
C SER A 39 -7.46 -14.08 8.38
N GLU A 40 -6.89 -13.02 8.95
CA GLU A 40 -6.84 -12.78 10.39
C GLU A 40 -8.09 -12.06 10.93
N ARG A 41 -9.09 -11.78 10.06
CA ARG A 41 -10.30 -11.01 10.39
C ARG A 41 -10.02 -9.62 10.95
N LEU A 42 -8.85 -9.06 10.62
CA LEU A 42 -8.43 -7.71 10.99
C LEU A 42 -8.96 -6.65 10.02
N LEU A 43 -9.29 -7.06 8.80
CA LEU A 43 -10.16 -6.32 7.88
C LEU A 43 -11.62 -6.65 8.18
N GLU A 44 -12.12 -6.32 9.37
CA GLU A 44 -13.57 -6.31 9.57
C GLU A 44 -14.23 -5.36 8.56
N GLU A 45 -15.44 -5.71 8.09
CA GLU A 45 -16.32 -4.95 7.18
C GLU A 45 -16.73 -3.55 7.71
N ASN A 46 -15.92 -2.93 8.56
CA ASN A 46 -16.08 -1.54 8.94
C ASN A 46 -15.89 -0.69 7.68
N GLN A 47 -16.98 0.01 7.29
CA GLN A 47 -17.06 0.87 6.10
C GLN A 47 -15.94 1.92 6.02
N ASP A 48 -15.25 2.20 7.13
CA ASP A 48 -14.09 3.09 7.21
C ASP A 48 -12.82 2.51 6.57
N ASN A 49 -12.65 1.18 6.51
CA ASN A 49 -11.50 0.54 5.86
C ASN A 49 -11.56 0.62 4.32
N LYS A 50 -12.72 0.94 3.73
CA LYS A 50 -12.83 1.27 2.30
C LYS A 50 -12.05 2.55 1.93
N LYS A 51 -11.72 3.40 2.91
CA LYS A 51 -10.88 4.60 2.72
C LYS A 51 -9.38 4.36 2.88
N ALA A 52 -8.95 3.12 3.14
CA ALA A 52 -7.55 2.74 2.94
C ALA A 52 -7.17 2.65 1.45
N ASP A 53 -8.04 3.14 0.56
CA ASP A 53 -7.63 3.66 -0.72
C ASP A 53 -6.68 4.83 -0.46
N ILE A 54 -5.41 4.64 -0.78
CA ILE A 54 -4.31 5.58 -0.56
C ILE A 54 -4.53 6.76 -1.53
N THR A 55 -5.59 7.51 -1.25
CA THR A 55 -6.05 8.64 -2.02
C THR A 55 -5.23 9.81 -1.56
N ARG A 56 -4.27 10.18 -2.41
CA ARG A 56 -3.77 11.56 -2.59
C ARG A 56 -2.92 12.13 -1.45
N GLN A 57 -1.68 11.66 -1.32
CA GLN A 57 -0.62 12.52 -0.78
C GLN A 57 0.00 13.46 -1.85
N ASP A 58 -0.35 13.29 -3.12
CA ASP A 58 0.08 14.21 -4.18
C ASP A 58 -0.60 15.59 -4.06
N GLU A 59 -1.82 15.68 -3.51
CA GLU A 59 -2.52 16.97 -3.34
C GLU A 59 -2.17 17.73 -2.06
N LEU A 60 -1.63 17.05 -1.03
CA LEU A 60 -1.20 17.71 0.21
C LEU A 60 0.18 18.39 0.07
N SER A 61 1.01 17.91 -0.86
CA SER A 61 2.33 18.50 -1.13
C SER A 61 2.24 19.83 -1.90
N ALA A 62 1.17 20.04 -2.67
CA ALA A 62 0.95 21.29 -3.41
C ALA A 62 0.39 22.43 -2.55
N ASN A 63 -0.42 22.14 -1.53
CA ASN A 63 -1.07 23.18 -0.71
C ASN A 63 -0.18 23.77 0.40
N LEU A 64 0.94 23.11 0.75
CA LEU A 64 1.90 23.64 1.72
C LEU A 64 2.89 24.65 1.12
N LEU A 65 2.98 24.76 -0.20
CA LEU A 65 3.88 25.69 -0.90
C LEU A 65 3.22 27.04 -1.26
N ILE A 66 1.89 27.17 -1.17
CA ILE A 66 1.18 28.40 -1.61
C ILE A 66 0.89 29.37 -0.44
N LYS A 67 1.00 28.93 0.82
CA LYS A 67 0.75 29.79 2.00
C LYS A 67 2.00 30.36 2.68
N GLY A 68 3.17 30.14 2.09
CA GLY A 68 4.44 30.68 2.58
C GLY A 68 5.06 31.62 1.55
N ASN A 69 4.42 32.76 1.30
CA ASN A 69 5.06 33.96 0.74
C ASN A 69 4.27 35.20 1.13
#